data_AF-A0A7C5N5D5-F1
#
_entry.id   AF-A0A7C5N5D5-F1
#
_cell.length_a   1.000
_cell.length_b   1.000
_cell.length_c   1.000
_cell.angle_alpha   90.00
_cell.angle_beta   90.00
_cell.angle_gamma   90.00
#
_symmetry.space_group_name_H-M   'P 1'
#
loop_
_entity.id
_entity.type
_entity.pdbx_description
1 polymer ?
#
loop_
_entity_poly.entity_id
_entity_poly.type
_entity_poly.pdbx_seq_one_letter_code
_entity_poly.pdbx_strand_id
1 'polypeptide(L)'
;ARIAETPKPAGTLDAPIAVIPMMARDRVVGVIAIATVFDQKTAWAAVDHELFSLLGSHAATALIAANLYTTDPNAARALDGLIEHLNP
;
A
#
# COMPACT_ATOMS: atom_id res chain seq x y z
N ALA A 1 11.94 7.82 -30.48
CA ALA A 1 12.17 6.38 -30.75
C ALA A 1 10.91 5.63 -30.33
N ARG A 2 10.24 4.91 -31.25
CA ARG A 2 9.12 4.02 -30.89
C ARG A 2 9.72 2.72 -30.38
N ILE A 3 9.62 2.48 -29.08
CA ILE A 3 9.94 1.19 -28.49
C ILE A 3 8.75 0.29 -28.82
N ALA A 4 8.99 -0.82 -29.53
CA ALA A 4 7.98 -1.85 -29.71
C ALA A 4 7.80 -2.54 -28.35
N GLU A 5 6.76 -2.14 -27.62
CA GLU A 5 6.36 -2.69 -26.33
C GLU A 5 5.84 -4.11 -26.55
N THR A 6 6.69 -5.11 -26.36
CA THR A 6 6.21 -6.48 -26.15
C THR A 6 5.76 -6.52 -24.69
N PRO A 7 4.48 -6.78 -24.39
CA PRO A 7 4.03 -6.77 -23.00
C PRO A 7 4.69 -7.93 -22.27
N LYS A 8 5.56 -7.62 -21.32
CA LYS A 8 5.92 -8.56 -20.25
C LYS A 8 4.60 -8.97 -19.59
N PRO A 9 4.37 -10.26 -19.26
CA PRO A 9 3.07 -10.68 -18.74
C PRO A 9 2.76 -9.85 -17.50
N ALA A 10 1.78 -8.95 -17.64
CA ALA A 10 1.17 -8.23 -16.55
C ALA A 10 0.45 -9.27 -15.70
N GLY A 11 0.86 -9.39 -14.44
CA GLY A 11 0.12 -10.18 -13.46
C GLY A 11 -1.29 -9.62 -13.30
N THR A 12 -2.19 -10.47 -12.84
CA THR A 12 -3.56 -10.07 -12.47
C THR A 12 -3.66 -9.90 -10.96
N LEU A 13 -4.83 -9.48 -10.47
CA LEU A 13 -5.06 -9.49 -9.02
C LEU A 13 -5.04 -10.92 -8.44
N ASP A 14 -5.52 -11.90 -9.21
CA ASP A 14 -5.54 -13.31 -8.82
C ASP A 14 -4.20 -14.02 -9.02
N ALA A 15 -3.34 -13.49 -9.89
CA ALA A 15 -2.00 -14.00 -10.19
C ALA A 15 -1.00 -12.83 -10.32
N PRO A 16 -0.68 -12.14 -9.20
CA PRO A 16 0.22 -11.00 -9.21
C PRO A 16 1.67 -11.44 -9.42
N ILE A 17 2.51 -10.53 -9.92
CA ILE A 17 3.94 -10.78 -10.12
C ILE A 17 4.76 -10.65 -8.83
N ALA A 18 4.21 -10.01 -7.80
CA ALA A 18 4.76 -9.98 -6.45
C ALA A 18 3.65 -9.72 -5.40
N VAL A 19 3.86 -10.24 -4.19
CA VAL A 19 2.95 -10.12 -3.06
C VAL A 19 3.76 -9.67 -1.86
N ILE A 20 3.39 -8.53 -1.27
CA ILE A 20 4.11 -7.95 -0.13
C ILE A 20 3.16 -7.91 1.07
N PRO A 21 3.49 -8.59 2.19
CA PRO A 21 2.66 -8.54 3.39
C PRO A 21 2.78 -7.16 4.05
N MET A 22 1.64 -6.63 4.49
CA MET A 22 1.57 -5.42 5.31
C MET A 22 1.60 -5.82 6.79
N MET A 23 2.69 -5.49 7.47
CA MET A 23 2.95 -5.89 8.85
C MET A 23 2.63 -4.76 9.83
N ALA A 24 1.84 -5.06 10.86
CA ALA A 24 1.72 -4.23 12.05
C ALA A 24 2.21 -5.04 13.26
N ARG A 25 3.35 -4.65 13.82
CA ARG A 25 4.10 -5.48 14.77
C ARG A 25 4.35 -6.86 14.14
N ASP A 26 3.94 -7.94 14.81
CA ASP A 26 4.13 -9.32 14.34
C ASP A 26 2.89 -9.91 13.63
N ARG A 27 1.96 -9.05 13.16
CA ARG A 27 0.73 -9.50 12.51
C ARG A 27 0.60 -8.95 11.10
N VAL A 28 0.28 -9.84 10.16
CA VAL A 28 -0.17 -9.47 8.81
C VAL A 28 -1.58 -8.90 8.89
N VAL A 29 -1.77 -7.68 8.42
CA VAL A 29 -3.07 -6.99 8.42
C VAL A 29 -3.61 -6.71 7.01
N GLY A 30 -2.81 -6.99 5.99
CA GLY A 30 -3.16 -6.78 4.60
C GLY A 30 -2.02 -7.19 3.68
N VAL A 31 -2.23 -6.97 2.38
CA VAL A 31 -1.30 -7.36 1.31
C VAL A 31 -1.29 -6.29 0.23
N ILE A 32 -0.10 -5.97 -0.29
CA ILE A 32 0.10 -5.21 -1.52
C ILE A 32 0.36 -6.23 -2.65
N ALA A 33 -0.52 -6.26 -3.64
CA ALA A 33 -0.35 -7.07 -4.84
C ALA A 33 0.23 -6.21 -5.97
N ILE A 34 1.35 -6.63 -6.55
CA ILE A 34 1.93 -5.96 -7.72
C ILE A 34 1.48 -6.71 -8.97
N ALA A 35 0.67 -6.05 -9.79
CA ALA A 35 0.22 -6.57 -11.07
C ALA A 35 1.29 -6.38 -12.15
N THR A 36 1.90 -5.20 -12.25
CA THR A 36 2.85 -4.88 -13.32
C THR A 36 3.97 -3.96 -12.80
N VAL A 37 5.08 -3.94 -13.53
CA VAL A 37 6.18 -2.99 -13.34
C VAL A 37 6.53 -2.35 -14.68
N PHE A 38 7.15 -1.18 -14.66
CA PHE A 38 7.64 -0.51 -15.88
C PHE A 38 8.56 -1.43 -16.70
N ASP A 39 8.47 -1.34 -18.03
CA ASP A 39 9.23 -2.20 -18.96
C ASP A 39 10.75 -2.08 -18.80
N GLN A 40 11.23 -0.91 -18.38
CA GLN A 40 12.65 -0.64 -18.10
C GLN A 40 13.17 -1.45 -16.91
N LYS A 41 12.27 -1.98 -16.06
CA LYS A 41 12.61 -2.79 -14.90
C LYS A 41 12.74 -4.26 -15.30
N THR A 42 13.95 -4.61 -15.74
CA THR A 42 14.28 -5.97 -16.19
C THR A 42 14.34 -6.98 -15.05
N ALA A 43 14.71 -6.55 -13.84
CA ALA A 43 14.80 -7.38 -12.64
C ALA A 43 14.41 -6.64 -11.36
N TRP A 44 14.09 -7.41 -10.32
CA TRP A 44 13.99 -6.92 -8.95
C TRP A 44 15.39 -6.70 -8.37
N ALA A 45 15.54 -5.63 -7.60
CA ALA A 45 16.73 -5.25 -6.87
C ALA A 45 16.42 -5.23 -5.36
N ALA A 46 17.45 -5.33 -4.53
CA ALA A 46 17.29 -5.30 -3.07
C ALA A 46 16.52 -4.07 -2.58
N VAL A 47 16.75 -2.92 -3.21
CA VAL A 47 16.06 -1.66 -2.89
C VAL A 47 14.54 -1.73 -3.11
N ASP A 48 14.05 -2.54 -4.03
CA ASP A 48 12.60 -2.71 -4.22
C ASP A 48 11.98 -3.40 -3.00
N HIS A 49 12.68 -4.40 -2.47
CA HIS A 49 12.25 -5.15 -1.30
C HIS A 49 12.17 -4.25 -0.07
N GLU A 50 13.19 -3.42 0.15
CA GLU A 50 13.21 -2.44 1.23
C GLU A 50 12.11 -1.39 1.05
N LEU A 51 11.94 -0.86 -0.16
CA LEU A 51 10.91 0.13 -0.48
C LEU A 51 9.51 -0.41 -0.20
N PHE A 52 9.17 -1.61 -0.69
CA PHE A 52 7.85 -2.17 -0.46
C PHE A 52 7.62 -2.60 0.98
N SER A 53 8.65 -3.07 1.68
CA SER A 53 8.57 -3.37 3.12
C SER A 53 8.28 -2.11 3.93
N LEU A 54 8.98 -1.01 3.62
CA LEU A 54 8.74 0.30 4.23
C LEU A 54 7.31 0.77 3.94
N LEU A 55 6.89 0.72 2.67
CA LEU A 55 5.54 1.10 2.25
C LEU A 55 4.48 0.25 2.96
N GLY A 56 4.67 -1.07 3.02
CA GLY A 56 3.76 -2.00 3.70
C GLY A 56 3.63 -1.71 5.19
N SER A 57 4.70 -1.32 5.87
CA SER A 57 4.70 -0.98 7.29
C SER A 57 3.88 0.29 7.59
N HIS A 58 3.99 1.30 6.73
CA HIS A 58 3.21 2.54 6.87
C HIS A 58 1.74 2.32 6.49
N ALA A 59 1.51 1.61 5.38
CA ALA A 59 0.17 1.27 4.91
C ALA A 59 -0.59 0.42 5.93
N ALA A 60 0.08 -0.51 6.64
CA ALA A 60 -0.53 -1.32 7.69
C ALA A 60 -1.14 -0.43 8.78
N THR A 61 -0.39 0.55 9.27
CA THR A 61 -0.83 1.48 10.30
C THR A 61 -1.98 2.36 9.81
N ALA A 62 -1.87 2.90 8.59
CA ALA A 62 -2.92 3.72 7.99
C ALA A 62 -4.22 2.94 7.77
N LEU A 63 -4.13 1.70 7.29
CA LEU A 63 -5.28 0.83 7.08
C LEU A 63 -5.97 0.46 8.40
N ILE A 64 -5.21 0.16 9.45
CA ILE A 64 -5.77 -0.07 10.79
C ILE A 64 -6.50 1.19 11.28
N ALA A 65 -5.88 2.37 11.17
CA ALA A 65 -6.49 3.63 11.58
C ALA A 65 -7.78 3.91 10.79
N ALA A 66 -7.78 3.69 9.48
CA ALA A 66 -8.97 3.84 8.63
C ALA A 66 -10.10 2.88 9.03
N ASN A 67 -9.79 1.62 9.34
CA ASN A 67 -10.79 0.65 9.79
C ASN A 67 -11.34 0.99 11.19
N LEU A 68 -10.50 1.45 12.12
CA LEU A 68 -10.95 1.92 13.43
C LEU A 68 -11.86 3.15 13.28
N TYR A 69 -11.51 4.07 12.39
CA TYR A 69 -12.33 5.24 12.07
C TYR A 69 -13.73 4.85 11.54
N THR A 70 -13.82 3.87 10.65
CA THR A 70 -15.12 3.45 10.08
C THR A 70 -15.96 2.61 11.04
N THR A 71 -15.34 1.97 12.03
CA THR A 71 -16.02 1.07 12.97
C THR A 71 -16.36 1.72 14.32
N ASP A 72 -15.70 2.83 14.69
CA ASP A 72 -15.99 3.60 15.89
C ASP A 72 -16.60 4.97 15.56
N PRO A 73 -17.90 5.19 15.81
CA PRO A 73 -18.57 6.47 15.60
C PRO A 73 -17.95 7.64 16.38
N ASN A 74 -17.21 7.35 17.46
CA ASN A 74 -16.54 8.36 18.28
C ASN A 74 -15.17 8.75 17.71
N ALA A 75 -14.53 7.88 16.93
CA ALA A 75 -13.26 8.19 16.27
C ALA A 75 -13.42 9.31 15.23
N ALA A 76 -14.56 9.34 14.53
CA ALA A 76 -14.92 10.46 13.65
C ALA A 76 -15.07 11.78 14.40
N ARG A 77 -15.82 11.76 15.52
CA ARG A 77 -16.01 12.94 16.37
C ARG A 77 -14.71 13.51 16.93
N ALA A 78 -13.74 12.67 17.23
CA ALA A 78 -12.44 13.12 17.73
C ALA A 78 -11.66 13.94 16.68
N LEU A 79 -11.79 13.62 15.40
CA LEU A 79 -11.17 14.36 14.31
C LEU A 79 -11.95 15.63 13.97
N ASP A 80 -13.28 15.60 14.01
CA ASP A 80 -14.12 16.80 13.84
C ASP A 80 -13.77 17.87 14.90
N GLY A 81 -13.63 17.47 16.17
CA GLY A 81 -13.24 18.38 17.25
C GLY A 81 -11.83 18.96 17.11
N LEU A 82 -10.93 18.29 16.38
CA LEU A 82 -9.61 18.81 16.03
C LEU A 82 -9.71 19.85 14.91
N ILE A 83 -10.52 19.59 13.87
CA ILE A 83 -10.74 20.53 12.76
C ILE A 83 -11.40 21.82 13.26
N GLU A 84 -12.36 21.72 14.19
CA GLU A 84 -12.97 22.90 14.83
C GLU A 84 -11.94 23.77 15.57
N HIS A 85 -10.93 23.18 16.21
CA HIS A 85 -9.88 23.94 16.89
C HIS A 85 -8.76 24.46 15.96
N LEU A 86 -8.65 23.93 14.75
CA LEU A 86 -7.66 24.37 13.75
C LEU A 86 -8.18 25.48 12.85
N ASN A 87 -9.48 25.75 12.85
CA ASN A 87 -10.10 26.85 12.11
C ASN A 87 -10.78 27.81 13.11
N PRO A 88 -10.07 28.85 13.59
CA PRO A 88 -10.59 29.77 14.61
C PRO A 88 -11.79 30.60 14.15
#